data_AF-A0A1J4RHH5-F1
#
_entry.id   AF-A0A1J4RHH5-F1
#
_cell.length_a   1.000
_cell.length_b   1.000
_cell.length_c   1.000
_cell.angle_alpha   90.00
_cell.angle_beta   90.00
_cell.angle_gamma   90.00
#
_symmetry.space_group_name_H-M   'P 1'
#
loop_
_entity.id
_entity.type
_entity.pdbx_description
1 polymer ?
#
loop_
_entity_poly.entity_id
_entity_poly.type
_entity_poly.pdbx_seq_one_letter_code
_entity_poly.pdbx_strand_id
1 'polypeptide(L)'
;MSVHVLSAEERAQEILGFSQDFLSAVTQRIVHRSEPEGGGYALTSKVRPDYHIPTVTAAASVAASMDMLRSQVHASGERVPLIVIDEMRKARDTFCAAARFIDKDPRLANGYYIVRADIGRSVPDMDQVLRSLEP
;
A
#
# COMPACT_ATOMS: atom_id res chain seq x y z
N MET A 1 4.28 20.60 -15.71
CA MET A 1 3.68 19.83 -14.58
C MET A 1 4.66 19.94 -13.42
N SER A 2 4.28 20.61 -12.33
CA SER A 2 5.12 20.64 -11.12
C SER A 2 5.08 19.25 -10.48
N VAL A 3 6.24 18.63 -10.29
CA VAL A 3 6.35 17.41 -9.49
C VAL A 3 6.12 17.82 -8.05
N HIS A 4 4.97 17.47 -7.48
CA HIS A 4 4.76 17.65 -6.06
C HIS A 4 5.70 16.68 -5.32
N VAL A 5 6.76 17.23 -4.76
CA VAL A 5 7.66 16.47 -3.88
C VAL A 5 6.96 16.41 -2.52
N LEU A 6 6.65 15.20 -2.08
CA LEU A 6 6.13 14.95 -0.73
C LEU A 6 7.29 14.88 0.25
N SER A 7 7.09 15.42 1.45
CA SER A 7 7.92 15.11 2.61
C SER A 7 7.81 13.62 2.99
N ALA A 8 8.73 13.14 3.83
CA ALA A 8 8.68 11.77 4.34
C ALA A 8 7.39 11.47 5.12
N GLU A 9 6.89 12.45 5.88
CA GLU A 9 5.63 12.34 6.63
C GLU A 9 4.42 12.30 5.71
N GLU A 10 4.32 13.18 4.72
CA GLU A 10 3.22 13.13 3.74
C GLU A 10 3.22 11.83 2.94
N ARG A 11 4.41 11.31 2.59
CA ARG A 11 4.53 10.01 1.94
C ARG A 11 4.07 8.87 2.84
N ALA A 12 4.41 8.90 4.12
CA ALA A 12 3.98 7.90 5.09
C ALA A 12 2.45 7.93 5.29
N GLN A 13 1.87 9.13 5.38
CA GLN A 13 0.42 9.33 5.46
C GLN A 13 -0.29 8.85 4.20
N GLU A 14 0.28 9.09 3.02
CA GLU A 14 -0.23 8.57 1.75
C GLU A 14 -0.25 7.03 1.75
N ILE A 15 0.88 6.41 2.13
CA ILE A 15 1.04 4.95 2.21
C ILE A 15 0.02 4.35 3.20
N LEU A 16 -0.10 4.94 4.39
CA LEU A 16 -1.05 4.50 5.39
C LEU A 16 -2.50 4.68 4.91
N GLY A 17 -2.82 5.83 4.32
CA GLY A 17 -4.13 6.13 3.76
C GLY A 17 -4.56 5.10 2.71
N PHE A 18 -3.68 4.81 1.75
CA PHE A 18 -3.93 3.79 0.74
C PHE A 18 -4.17 2.40 1.34
N SER A 19 -3.36 2.01 2.33
CA SER A 19 -3.54 0.70 2.97
C SER A 19 -4.89 0.57 3.69
N GLN A 20 -5.35 1.63 4.36
CA GLN A 20 -6.63 1.64 5.08
C GLN A 20 -7.81 1.61 4.11
N ASP A 21 -7.74 2.40 3.04
CA ASP A 21 -8.79 2.45 2.02
C ASP A 21 -8.86 1.11 1.27
N PHE A 22 -7.71 0.46 1.05
CA PHE A 22 -7.63 -0.90 0.52
C PHE A 22 -8.34 -1.92 1.42
N LEU A 23 -8.02 -1.94 2.73
CA LEU A 23 -8.67 -2.85 3.67
C LEU A 23 -10.18 -2.60 3.73
N SER A 24 -10.60 -1.33 3.70
CA SER A 24 -12.01 -0.95 3.62
C SER A 24 -12.66 -1.52 2.36
N ALA A 25 -12.05 -1.33 1.19
CA ALA A 25 -12.56 -1.85 -0.08
C ALA A 25 -12.68 -3.39 -0.10
N VAL A 26 -11.69 -4.09 0.47
CA VAL A 26 -11.71 -5.56 0.60
C VAL A 26 -12.80 -6.01 1.56
N THR A 27 -12.94 -5.39 2.72
CA THR A 27 -13.93 -5.78 3.75
C THR A 27 -15.37 -5.45 3.36
N GLN A 28 -15.58 -4.33 2.65
CA GLN A 28 -16.89 -3.95 2.10
C GLN A 28 -17.24 -4.68 0.81
N ARG A 29 -16.32 -5.50 0.27
CA ARG A 29 -16.50 -6.27 -0.98
C ARG A 29 -16.76 -5.37 -2.21
N ILE A 30 -16.13 -4.18 -2.22
CA ILE A 30 -16.29 -3.15 -3.26
C ILE A 30 -15.27 -3.33 -4.41
N VAL A 31 -14.33 -4.26 -4.27
CA VAL A 31 -13.42 -4.60 -5.38
C VAL A 31 -14.18 -5.47 -6.37
N HIS A 32 -14.89 -4.82 -7.29
CA HIS A 32 -15.70 -5.48 -8.29
C HIS A 32 -14.84 -6.17 -9.35
N ARG A 33 -15.30 -7.34 -9.78
CA ARG A 33 -14.73 -8.14 -10.86
C ARG A 33 -15.27 -7.60 -12.20
N SER A 34 -14.74 -6.49 -12.70
CA SER A 34 -15.05 -6.00 -14.06
C SER A 34 -13.92 -5.09 -14.56
N GLU A 35 -13.24 -5.31 -15.69
CA GLU A 35 -13.13 -6.47 -16.59
C GLU A 35 -11.88 -7.30 -16.23
N PRO A 36 -11.29 -8.19 -17.07
CA PRO A 36 -10.82 -9.55 -16.73
C PRO A 36 -9.71 -9.66 -15.65
N GLU A 37 -9.20 -8.52 -15.18
CA GLU A 37 -8.00 -8.27 -14.37
C GLU A 37 -8.30 -7.46 -13.06
N GLY A 38 -9.55 -7.39 -12.59
CA GLY A 38 -9.89 -6.90 -11.23
C GLY A 38 -9.97 -5.37 -11.04
N GLY A 39 -10.12 -4.61 -12.13
CA GLY A 39 -10.03 -3.14 -12.17
C GLY A 39 -11.33 -2.35 -11.99
N GLY A 40 -12.15 -2.65 -10.98
CA GLY A 40 -13.37 -1.86 -10.71
C GLY A 40 -13.18 -0.65 -9.79
N TYR A 41 -12.11 -0.61 -8.99
CA TYR A 41 -11.89 0.41 -7.95
C TYR A 41 -10.41 0.84 -7.91
N ALA A 42 -10.18 2.15 -7.92
CA ALA A 42 -8.89 2.75 -7.68
C ALA A 42 -8.88 3.44 -6.31
N LEU A 43 -7.86 3.17 -5.51
CA LEU A 43 -7.60 3.86 -4.25
C LEU A 43 -7.11 5.27 -4.59
N THR A 44 -7.53 6.27 -3.82
CA THR A 44 -7.15 7.67 -4.03
C THR A 44 -6.28 8.16 -2.89
N SER A 45 -5.21 8.90 -3.20
CA SER A 45 -4.36 9.46 -2.15
C SER A 45 -5.09 10.56 -1.39
N LYS A 46 -4.97 10.54 -0.06
CA LYS A 46 -5.55 11.57 0.83
C LYS A 46 -4.79 12.90 0.76
N VAL A 47 -3.52 12.87 0.36
CA VAL A 47 -2.64 14.04 0.21
C VAL A 47 -2.48 14.47 -1.25
N ARG A 48 -2.71 13.57 -2.21
CA ARG A 48 -2.68 13.86 -3.66
C ARG A 48 -3.97 13.37 -4.34
N PRO A 49 -5.07 14.12 -4.28
CA PRO A 49 -6.38 13.65 -4.74
C PRO A 49 -6.46 13.26 -6.22
N ASP A 50 -5.53 13.73 -7.05
CA ASP A 50 -5.36 13.40 -8.46
C ASP A 50 -4.57 12.10 -8.71
N TYR A 51 -4.04 11.49 -7.64
CA TYR A 51 -3.25 10.27 -7.69
C TYR A 51 -4.09 9.06 -7.29
N HIS A 52 -4.21 8.09 -8.21
CA HIS A 52 -5.04 6.90 -8.06
C HIS A 52 -4.26 5.61 -8.30
N ILE A 53 -4.53 4.58 -7.51
CA ILE A 53 -3.87 3.28 -7.59
C ILE A 53 -4.92 2.17 -7.79
N PRO A 54 -4.85 1.37 -8.86
CA PRO A 54 -5.72 0.21 -9.02
C PRO A 54 -5.60 -0.76 -7.85
N THR A 55 -6.74 -1.24 -7.35
CA THR A 55 -6.75 -2.13 -6.17
C THR A 55 -5.92 -3.40 -6.37
N VAL A 56 -5.90 -3.94 -7.59
CA VAL A 56 -5.14 -5.16 -7.94
C VAL A 56 -3.62 -5.00 -7.84
N THR A 57 -3.12 -3.77 -7.94
CA THR A 57 -1.68 -3.42 -7.85
C THR A 57 -1.37 -2.61 -6.59
N ALA A 58 -2.31 -2.51 -5.65
CA ALA A 58 -2.20 -1.63 -4.50
C ALA A 58 -1.00 -1.98 -3.61
N ALA A 59 -0.79 -3.27 -3.33
CA ALA A 59 0.32 -3.72 -2.51
C ALA A 59 1.67 -3.40 -3.19
N ALA A 60 1.82 -3.73 -4.48
CA ALA A 60 3.02 -3.40 -5.24
C ALA A 60 3.30 -1.88 -5.29
N SER A 61 2.26 -1.07 -5.48
CA SER A 61 2.40 0.40 -5.56
C SER A 61 2.77 1.02 -4.22
N VAL A 62 2.25 0.48 -3.11
CA VAL A 62 2.67 0.89 -1.77
C VAL A 62 4.11 0.46 -1.51
N ALA A 63 4.52 -0.76 -1.86
CA ALA A 63 5.91 -1.20 -1.72
C ALA A 63 6.88 -0.27 -2.49
N ALA A 64 6.53 0.10 -3.73
CA ALA A 64 7.29 1.07 -4.51
C ALA A 64 7.35 2.45 -3.83
N SER A 65 6.25 2.91 -3.23
CA SER A 65 6.21 4.19 -2.50
C SER A 65 7.08 4.17 -1.24
N MET A 66 7.14 3.02 -0.55
CA MET A 66 8.05 2.82 0.58
C MET A 66 9.51 2.86 0.12
N ASP A 67 9.85 2.22 -1.01
CA ASP A 67 11.20 2.23 -1.57
C ASP A 67 11.63 3.65 -2.03
N MET A 68 10.70 4.43 -2.58
CA MET A 68 10.92 5.85 -2.89
C MET A 68 11.25 6.65 -1.64
N LEU A 69 10.51 6.45 -0.53
CA LEU A 69 10.80 7.10 0.74
C LEU A 69 12.21 6.75 1.23
N ARG A 70 12.58 5.45 1.21
CA ARG A 70 13.93 5.01 1.57
C ARG A 70 15.00 5.71 0.74
N SER A 71 14.80 5.75 -0.57
CA SER A 71 15.76 6.36 -1.49
C SER A 71 15.92 7.86 -1.25
N GLN A 72 14.82 8.57 -0.94
CA GLN A 72 14.84 10.00 -0.60
C GLN A 72 15.60 10.27 0.70
N VAL A 73 15.33 9.48 1.75
CA VAL A 73 16.00 9.59 3.05
C VAL A 73 17.49 9.30 2.92
N HIS A 74 17.87 8.23 2.22
CA HIS A 74 19.27 7.92 1.97
C HIS A 74 19.99 9.05 1.22
N ALA A 75 19.31 9.69 0.27
CA ALA A 75 19.88 10.81 -0.47
C ALA A 75 20.01 12.08 0.38
N SER A 76 19.10 12.33 1.34
CA SER A 76 19.19 13.48 2.24
C SER A 76 20.18 13.26 3.39
N GLY A 77 20.50 12.00 3.72
CA GLY A 77 21.32 11.65 4.89
C GLY A 77 20.61 11.86 6.23
N GLU A 78 19.31 12.16 6.19
CA GLU A 78 18.50 12.40 7.37
C GLU A 78 18.05 11.08 8.00
N ARG A 79 17.73 11.12 9.30
CA ARG A 79 17.08 9.99 9.97
C ARG A 79 15.59 10.04 9.72
N VAL A 80 15.01 8.88 9.41
CA VAL A 80 13.56 8.74 9.34
C VAL A 80 12.95 8.91 10.74
N PRO A 81 11.97 9.79 10.92
CA PRO A 81 11.23 9.88 12.17
C PRO A 81 10.59 8.53 12.53
N LEU A 82 10.63 8.13 13.80
CA LEU A 82 10.01 6.88 14.26
C LEU A 82 8.53 6.77 13.88
N ILE A 83 7.82 7.90 13.88
CA ILE A 83 6.41 7.96 13.48
C ILE A 83 6.20 7.50 12.02
N VAL A 84 7.10 7.86 11.11
CA VAL A 84 7.06 7.44 9.70
C VAL A 84 7.26 5.93 9.59
N ILE A 85 8.21 5.38 10.33
CA ILE A 85 8.45 3.92 10.36
C ILE A 85 7.22 3.19 10.89
N ASP A 86 6.59 3.70 11.96
CA ASP A 86 5.40 3.08 12.54
C ASP A 86 4.18 3.15 11.61
N GLU A 87 4.00 4.23 10.87
CA GLU A 87 2.96 4.33 9.83
C GLU A 87 3.19 3.33 8.69
N MET A 88 4.45 3.18 8.25
CA MET A 88 4.86 2.20 7.25
C MET A 88 4.61 0.76 7.73
N ARG A 89 4.89 0.44 9.00
CA ARG A 89 4.57 -0.86 9.60
C ARG A 89 3.07 -1.11 9.64
N LYS A 90 2.28 -0.13 10.08
CA LYS A 90 0.80 -0.21 10.08
C LYS A 90 0.25 -0.45 8.67
N ALA A 91 0.82 0.20 7.66
CA ALA A 91 0.41 0.01 6.28
C ALA A 91 0.65 -1.42 5.81
N ARG A 92 1.86 -1.94 6.04
CA ARG A 92 2.20 -3.35 5.76
C ARG A 92 1.27 -4.32 6.49
N ASP A 93 1.02 -4.10 7.78
CA ASP A 93 0.16 -4.97 8.58
C ASP A 93 -1.29 -4.97 8.10
N THR A 94 -1.74 -3.83 7.55
CA THR A 94 -3.07 -3.68 6.97
C THR A 94 -3.22 -4.54 5.71
N PHE A 95 -2.20 -4.63 4.85
CA PHE A 95 -2.20 -5.58 3.72
C PHE A 95 -2.21 -7.04 4.20
N CYS A 96 -1.43 -7.39 5.23
CA CYS A 96 -1.48 -8.73 5.83
C CYS A 96 -2.86 -9.05 6.43
N ALA A 97 -3.53 -8.07 7.03
CA ALA A 97 -4.90 -8.23 7.53
C ALA A 97 -5.89 -8.47 6.38
N ALA A 98 -5.78 -7.72 5.28
CA ALA A 98 -6.62 -7.89 4.11
C ALA A 98 -6.43 -9.27 3.44
N ALA A 99 -5.20 -9.75 3.30
CA ALA A 99 -4.93 -11.11 2.79
C ALA A 99 -5.56 -12.18 3.69
N ARG A 100 -5.43 -12.06 5.01
CA ARG A 100 -6.10 -12.98 5.96
C ARG A 100 -7.62 -12.92 5.88
N PHE A 101 -8.20 -11.76 5.58
CA PHE A 101 -9.63 -11.61 5.40
C PHE A 101 -10.10 -12.30 4.11
N ILE A 102 -9.38 -12.10 3.00
CA ILE A 102 -9.64 -12.78 1.71
C ILE A 102 -9.57 -14.31 1.89
N ASP A 103 -8.58 -14.82 2.62
CA ASP A 103 -8.39 -16.26 2.83
C ASP A 103 -9.50 -16.90 3.68
N LYS A 104 -10.09 -16.14 4.59
CA LYS A 104 -11.15 -16.62 5.48
C LYS A 104 -12.55 -16.59 4.85
N ASP A 105 -12.76 -15.79 3.81
CA ASP A 105 -14.05 -15.70 3.12
C ASP A 105 -14.00 -16.43 1.76
N PRO A 106 -14.62 -17.63 1.63
CA PRO A 106 -14.61 -18.40 0.39
C PRO A 106 -15.14 -17.64 -0.83
N ARG A 107 -16.02 -16.65 -0.63
CA ARG A 107 -16.58 -15.84 -1.72
C ARG A 107 -15.53 -14.88 -2.28
N LEU A 108 -14.65 -14.38 -1.41
CA LEU A 108 -13.54 -13.51 -1.80
C LEU A 108 -12.37 -14.30 -2.33
N ALA A 109 -12.04 -15.46 -1.77
CA ALA A 109 -10.91 -16.28 -2.19
C ALA A 109 -10.88 -16.53 -3.72
N ASN A 110 -12.04 -16.77 -4.34
CA ASN A 110 -12.15 -16.98 -5.80
C ASN A 110 -12.16 -15.65 -6.60
N GLY A 111 -12.69 -14.58 -6.04
CA GLY A 111 -12.75 -13.26 -6.70
C GLY A 111 -11.45 -12.45 -6.62
N TYR A 112 -10.69 -12.66 -5.55
CA TYR A 112 -9.58 -11.80 -5.09
C TYR A 112 -8.23 -12.53 -5.11
N TYR A 113 -8.13 -13.68 -5.80
CA TYR A 113 -6.89 -14.47 -5.83
C TYR A 113 -5.70 -13.67 -6.38
N ILE A 114 -5.91 -12.79 -7.37
CA ILE A 114 -4.86 -11.92 -7.92
C ILE A 114 -4.39 -10.91 -6.87
N VAL A 115 -5.34 -10.25 -6.21
CA VAL A 115 -5.07 -9.29 -5.13
C VAL A 115 -4.27 -9.96 -4.01
N ARG A 116 -4.70 -11.15 -3.58
CA ARG A 116 -4.00 -11.96 -2.57
C ARG A 116 -2.58 -12.32 -3.02
N ALA A 117 -2.42 -12.75 -4.27
CA ALA A 117 -1.10 -13.08 -4.82
C ALA A 117 -0.19 -11.86 -4.87
N ASP A 118 -0.72 -10.68 -5.20
CA ASP A 118 0.03 -9.43 -5.21
C ASP A 118 0.49 -9.00 -3.81
N ILE A 119 -0.39 -9.12 -2.81
CA ILE A 119 -0.01 -8.91 -1.40
C ILE A 119 1.12 -9.87 -1.02
N GLY A 120 0.99 -11.17 -1.36
CA GLY A 120 1.99 -12.18 -1.04
C GLY A 120 3.37 -11.91 -1.65
N ARG A 121 3.41 -11.28 -2.84
CA ARG A 121 4.67 -10.85 -3.48
C ARG A 121 5.23 -9.57 -2.89
N SER A 122 4.37 -8.62 -2.52
CA SER A 122 4.78 -7.25 -2.18
C SER A 122 5.13 -7.08 -0.69
N VAL A 123 4.51 -7.84 0.22
CA VAL A 123 4.80 -7.75 1.67
C VAL A 123 6.28 -8.00 2.00
N PRO A 124 6.96 -9.01 1.40
CA PRO A 124 8.40 -9.18 1.59
C PRO A 124 9.23 -7.95 1.19
N ASP A 125 8.85 -7.25 0.12
CA ASP A 125 9.53 -6.03 -0.32
C ASP A 125 9.31 -4.88 0.68
N MET A 126 8.09 -4.73 1.19
CA MET A 126 7.78 -3.77 2.27
C MET A 126 8.61 -4.05 3.52
N ASP A 127 8.73 -5.32 3.91
CA ASP A 127 9.54 -5.75 5.05
C ASP A 127 11.03 -5.45 4.86
N GLN A 128 11.54 -5.64 3.64
CA GLN A 128 12.93 -5.29 3.31
C GLN A 128 13.18 -3.79 3.44
N VAL A 129 12.25 -2.97 2.95
CA VAL A 129 12.35 -1.51 3.09
C VAL A 129 12.30 -1.10 4.56
N LEU A 130 11.34 -1.62 5.33
CA LEU A 130 11.20 -1.33 6.76
C LEU A 130 12.50 -1.62 7.53
N ARG A 131 13.09 -2.81 7.33
CA ARG A 131 14.38 -3.18 7.96
C ARG A 131 15.52 -2.22 7.61
N SER A 132 15.51 -1.64 6.41
CA SER A 132 16.55 -0.69 5.99
C SER A 132 16.38 0.72 6.57
N LEU A 133 15.19 1.03 7.08
CA LEU A 133 14.87 2.33 7.68
C LEU A 133 14.98 2.32 9.21
N GLU A 134 15.04 1.13 9.81
CA GLU A 134 15.25 0.97 11.24
C GLU A 134 16.68 1.41 11.63
N PRO A 135 16.83 2.15 12.75
CA PRO A 135 18.11 2.72 13.19
C PRO A 135 19.13 1.68 13.69
#